data_AF-A0A8K0WGT7-F1
#
_entry.id   AF-A0A8K0WGT7-F1
#
_cell.length_a   1.000
_cell.length_b   1.000
_cell.length_c   1.000
_cell.angle_alpha   90.00
_cell.angle_beta   90.00
_cell.angle_gamma   90.00
#
_symmetry.space_group_name_H-M   'P 1'
#
loop_
_entity.id
_entity.type
_entity.pdbx_description
1 polymer ?
#
loop_
_entity_poly.entity_id
_entity_poly.type
_entity_poly.pdbx_seq_one_letter_code
_entity_poly.pdbx_strand_id
1 'polypeptide(L)' 'MASKDPNSESLPLHPGQIPPMYQPLAAKEIRLLVIQPGVFREPVRCALKTVSLDDEPPPRFEALSYC' A
#
# COMPACT_ATOMS: atom_id res chain seq x y z
N MET A 1 -19.36 -35.68 17.27
CA MET A 1 -17.93 -36.04 17.24
C MET A 1 -17.29 -35.38 16.04
N ALA A 2 -16.05 -34.93 16.22
CA ALA A 2 -15.35 -33.98 15.38
C ALA A 2 -14.85 -34.54 14.05
N SER A 3 -14.47 -33.57 13.20
CA SER A 3 -13.33 -33.59 12.29
C SER A 3 -13.56 -34.23 10.92
N LYS A 4 -13.35 -33.45 9.85
CA LYS A 4 -12.02 -33.35 9.22
C LYS A 4 -12.06 -32.43 7.98
N ASP A 5 -11.53 -31.22 8.12
CA ASP A 5 -10.77 -30.58 7.03
C ASP A 5 -9.31 -30.99 7.25
N PRO A 6 -8.51 -31.30 6.20
CA PRO A 6 -7.76 -30.21 5.58
C PRO A 6 -7.33 -30.51 4.13
N ASN A 7 -7.93 -29.87 3.13
CA ASN A 7 -7.17 -29.55 1.91
C ASN A 7 -7.89 -28.44 1.13
N SER A 8 -7.75 -27.19 1.60
CA SER A 8 -8.05 -26.03 0.76
C SER A 8 -6.90 -25.86 -0.23
N GLU A 9 -6.86 -26.73 -1.24
CA GLU A 9 -5.98 -26.57 -2.39
C GLU A 9 -6.19 -25.18 -2.99
N SER A 10 -5.14 -24.37 -2.94
CA SER A 10 -5.11 -23.08 -3.61
C SER A 10 -5.12 -23.34 -5.11
N LEU A 11 -6.30 -23.31 -5.71
CA LEU A 11 -6.45 -23.54 -7.15
C LEU A 11 -5.60 -22.51 -7.92
N PRO A 12 -4.92 -22.93 -9.00
CA PRO A 12 -4.03 -22.07 -9.76
C PRO A 12 -4.82 -20.90 -10.34
N LEU A 13 -4.38 -19.67 -10.01
CA LEU A 13 -4.93 -18.42 -10.55
C LEU A 13 -5.04 -18.52 -12.07
N HIS A 14 -6.25 -18.41 -12.61
CA HIS A 14 -6.46 -18.36 -14.06
C HIS A 14 -5.67 -17.16 -14.65
N PRO A 15 -5.01 -17.31 -15.82
CA PRO A 15 -4.20 -16.26 -16.44
C PRO A 15 -4.97 -15.00 -16.92
N GLY A 16 -6.21 -14.79 -16.47
CA GLY A 16 -7.06 -13.66 -16.83
C GLY A 16 -7.53 -12.79 -15.65
N GLN A 17 -7.18 -13.12 -14.40
CA GLN A 17 -7.59 -12.33 -13.23
C GLN A 17 -6.37 -11.73 -12.54
N ILE A 18 -5.66 -10.86 -13.25
CA ILE A 18 -4.74 -9.93 -12.60
C ILE A 18 -5.65 -8.94 -11.87
N PRO A 19 -5.61 -8.86 -10.52
CA PRO A 19 -6.33 -7.81 -9.81
C PRO A 19 -5.92 -6.47 -10.41
N PRO A 20 -6.86 -5.52 -10.60
CA PRO A 20 -6.49 -4.23 -11.16
C PRO A 20 -5.35 -3.64 -10.34
N MET A 21 -4.23 -3.33 -11.00
CA MET A 21 -3.02 -2.82 -10.36
C MET A 21 -3.30 -1.51 -9.61
N TYR A 22 -4.39 -0.81 -9.98
CA TYR A 22 -4.88 0.39 -9.35
C TYR A 22 -6.25 0.18 -8.73
N GLN A 23 -6.36 0.48 -7.43
CA GLN A 23 -7.63 0.51 -6.72
C GLN A 23 -8.15 1.95 -6.65
N PRO A 24 -9.46 2.21 -6.85
CA PRO A 24 -10.05 3.52 -6.59
C PRO A 24 -9.82 3.96 -5.13
N LEU A 25 -9.74 5.27 -4.90
CA LEU A 25 -9.72 5.86 -3.55
C LEU A 25 -11.14 6.25 -3.15
N ALA A 26 -11.46 6.13 -1.87
CA ALA A 26 -12.69 6.69 -1.31
C ALA A 26 -12.61 8.22 -1.21
N ALA A 27 -13.74 8.85 -0.90
CA ALA A 27 -13.77 10.29 -0.65
C ALA A 27 -12.80 10.66 0.48
N LYS A 28 -11.99 11.69 0.26
CA LYS A 28 -10.97 12.18 1.20
C LYS A 28 -9.84 11.20 1.53
N GLU A 29 -9.69 10.12 0.77
CA GLU A 29 -8.47 9.31 0.82
C GLU A 29 -7.42 9.84 -0.16
N ILE A 30 -6.15 9.75 0.23
CA ILE A 30 -5.01 10.08 -0.61
C ILE A 30 -3.95 8.99 -0.54
N ARG A 31 -3.06 8.96 -1.54
CA ARG A 31 -1.87 8.11 -1.55
C ARG A 31 -0.63 8.90 -1.19
N LEU A 32 0.10 8.40 -0.21
CA LEU A 32 1.36 8.97 0.24
C LEU A 32 2.51 8.05 -0.15
N LEU A 33 3.48 8.63 -0.88
CA LEU A 33 4.77 7.98 -1.12
C LEU A 33 5.74 8.41 -0.01
N VAL A 34 6.01 7.50 0.92
CA VAL A 34 6.97 7.74 2.01
C VAL A 34 8.35 7.34 1.51
N ILE A 35 9.23 8.33 1.34
CA ILE A 35 10.62 8.11 0.96
C ILE A 35 11.45 8.04 2.24
N GLN A 36 12.23 6.98 2.40
CA GLN A 36 13.16 6.86 3.52
C GLN A 36 14.46 7.63 3.20
N PRO A 37 15.13 8.21 4.22
CA PRO A 37 16.47 8.75 4.03
C PRO A 37 17.43 7.71 3.44
N GLY A 38 18.36 8.16 2.60
CA GLY A 38 19.35 7.31 1.96
C GLY A 38 20.57 8.11 1.52
N VAL A 39 21.58 7.41 1.02
CA VAL A 39 22.83 8.00 0.53
C VAL A 39 22.83 8.08 -1.00
N PHE A 40 23.59 9.03 -1.56
CA PHE A 40 23.81 9.12 -3.00
C PHE A 40 24.28 7.78 -3.58
N ARG A 41 23.67 7.36 -4.70
CA ARG A 41 23.85 6.06 -5.39
C ARG A 41 23.23 4.84 -4.73
N GLU A 42 22.53 4.97 -3.61
CA GLU A 42 21.70 3.88 -3.08
C GLU A 42 20.32 3.86 -3.74
N PRO A 43 19.69 2.67 -3.89
CA PRO A 43 18.30 2.60 -4.32
C PRO A 43 17.37 3.36 -3.37
N VAL A 44 16.43 4.11 -3.95
CA VAL A 44 15.42 4.84 -3.18
C VAL A 44 14.51 3.83 -2.48
N ARG A 45 14.55 3.80 -1.15
CA ARG A 45 13.63 3.00 -0.35
C ARG A 45 12.37 3.79 -0.11
N CYS A 46 11.23 3.26 -0.54
CA CYS A 46 9.96 3.93 -0.36
C CYS A 46 8.82 2.95 -0.09
N ALA A 47 7.75 3.47 0.49
CA ALA A 47 6.51 2.75 0.70
C ALA A 47 5.33 3.61 0.26
N LEU A 48 4.37 3.00 -0.44
CA LEU A 48 3.10 3.64 -0.79
C LEU A 48 2.06 3.29 0.28
N LYS A 49 1.39 4.31 0.83
CA LYS A 49 0.32 4.13 1.83
C LYS A 49 -0.91 4.89 1.40
N THR A 50 -2.09 4.34 1.66
CA THR A 50 -3.36 5.08 1.59
C THR A 50 -3.65 5.65 2.97
N VAL A 51 -4.04 6.91 3.05
CA VAL A 51 -4.45 7.57 4.31
C VAL A 51 -5.72 8.40 4.11
N SER A 52 -6.43 8.68 5.19
CA SER A 52 -7.60 9.57 5.17
C SER A 52 -7.21 10.98 5.58
N LEU A 53 -7.79 11.99 4.92
CA LEU A 53 -7.68 13.39 5.33
C LEU A 53 -8.51 13.70 6.59
N ASP A 54 -9.41 12.80 6.98
CA ASP A 54 -10.24 12.93 8.18
C ASP A 54 -9.59 12.27 9.42
N ASP A 55 -8.37 11.73 9.32
CA ASP A 55 -7.64 11.15 10.46
C ASP A 55 -7.31 12.22 11.52
N GLU A 56 -7.32 11.87 12.81
CA GLU A 56 -6.97 12.75 13.94
C GLU A 56 -5.78 12.18 14.76
N PRO A 57 -4.63 12.89 14.85
CA PRO A 57 -4.36 14.18 14.21
C PRO A 57 -4.26 14.04 12.69
N PRO A 58 -4.59 15.12 11.93
CA PRO A 58 -4.45 15.11 10.48
C PRO A 58 -3.00 14.78 10.09
N PRO A 59 -2.78 14.10 8.95
CA PRO A 59 -1.46 13.70 8.54
C PRO A 59 -0.55 14.94 8.38
N ARG A 60 0.59 14.92 9.08
CA ARG A 60 1.55 16.03 9.11
C ARG A 60 2.62 15.79 8.06
N PHE A 61 2.93 16.82 7.28
CA PHE A 61 3.90 16.75 6.19
C PHE A 61 4.94 17.85 6.35
N GLU A 62 6.21 17.50 6.17
CA GLU A 62 7.29 18.47 5.99
C GLU A 62 7.56 18.61 4.49
N ALA A 63 7.30 19.80 3.94
CA ALA A 63 7.70 20.11 2.58
C ALA A 63 9.20 20.46 2.59
N LEU A 64 10.03 19.55 2.07
CA LEU A 64 11.43 19.87 1.79
C LEU A 64 11.49 20.73 0.52
N SER A 65 11.52 22.04 0.71
CA SER A 65 11.86 22.98 -0.36
C SER A 65 13.37 22.88 -0.61
N TYR A 66 13.77 22.31 -1.75
CA TYR A 66 15.17 22.40 -2.18
C TYR A 66 15.44 23.82 -2.71
N CYS A 67 16.51 24.45 -2.22
CA CYS A 67 16.99 25.76 -2.67
C CYS A 67 17.64 25.70 -4.06
#